data_AF-A0A916Y183-F1
#
_entry.id   AF-A0A916Y183-F1
#
_cell.length_a   1.000
_cell.length_b   1.000
_cell.length_c   1.000
_cell.angle_alpha   90.00
_cell.angle_beta   90.00
_cell.angle_gamma   90.00
#
_symmetry.space_group_name_H-M   'P 1'
#
loop_
_entity.id
_entity.type
_entity.pdbx_description
1 polymer ?
#
loop_
_entity_poly.entity_id
_entity_poly.type
_entity_poly.pdbx_seq_one_letter_code
_entity_poly.pdbx_strand_id
1 'polypeptide(L)'
;MTVPGMTNHFPTKAVLLEAVLRERDVDAGAHLAERTGADLLRGVLEIVTRDEADHNLTQLFAVLSAEATMTEHPAHEYFTQRYELVIDTVRRGFSEAAEAGELREGIAPDAAAQYLVALSDGLQLQRLYRVGEHSQAHLMRGFLEGLLR
;
A
#
# COMPACT_ATOMS: atom_id res chain seq x y z
N MET A 1 21.63 1.19 28.71
CA MET A 1 21.02 -0.16 28.73
C MET A 1 21.19 -0.78 27.36
N THR A 2 22.03 -1.80 27.22
CA THR A 2 22.14 -2.59 25.98
C THR A 2 21.15 -3.74 26.08
N VAL A 3 20.23 -3.86 25.12
CA VAL A 3 19.18 -4.89 25.10
C VAL A 3 19.73 -6.15 24.39
N PRO A 4 20.10 -7.22 25.11
CA PRO A 4 20.73 -8.41 24.51
C PRO A 4 19.75 -9.30 23.73
N GLY A 5 18.45 -8.96 23.72
CA GLY A 5 17.39 -9.74 23.05
C GLY A 5 17.12 -9.37 21.59
N MET A 6 17.55 -8.21 21.10
CA MET A 6 17.26 -7.77 19.72
C MET A 6 18.21 -8.38 18.67
N THR A 7 19.45 -8.69 19.05
CA THR A 7 20.51 -9.13 18.13
C THR A 7 20.38 -10.57 17.63
N ASN A 8 19.63 -11.44 18.31
CA ASN A 8 19.48 -12.84 17.87
C ASN A 8 18.35 -13.05 16.85
N HIS A 9 17.44 -12.07 16.68
CA HIS A 9 16.32 -12.18 15.74
C HIS A 9 16.44 -11.23 14.55
N PHE A 10 17.12 -10.08 14.71
CA PHE A 10 17.27 -9.08 13.64
C PHE A 10 18.74 -8.61 13.53
N PRO A 11 19.45 -8.98 12.44
CA PRO A 11 20.87 -8.67 12.30
C PRO A 11 21.13 -7.17 12.03
N THR A 12 20.14 -6.41 11.56
CA THR A 12 20.25 -4.96 11.35
C THR A 12 18.94 -4.24 11.68
N LYS A 13 19.00 -2.92 11.87
CA LYS A 13 17.83 -2.04 12.03
C LYS A 13 16.87 -2.16 10.84
N ALA A 14 17.39 -2.26 9.62
CA ALA A 14 16.57 -2.43 8.42
C ALA A 14 15.71 -3.70 8.48
N VAL A 15 16.28 -4.83 8.92
CA VAL A 15 15.54 -6.11 9.02
C VAL A 15 14.47 -6.07 10.11
N LEU A 16 14.73 -5.40 11.25
CA LEU A 16 13.70 -5.19 12.27
C LEU A 16 12.54 -4.35 11.72
N LEU A 17 12.84 -3.26 11.03
CA LEU A 17 11.85 -2.35 10.48
C LEU A 17 11.04 -3.00 9.35
N GLU A 18 11.70 -3.81 8.52
CA GLU A 18 11.05 -4.65 7.52
C GLU A 18 10.05 -5.61 8.17
N ALA A 19 10.42 -6.28 9.26
CA ALA A 19 9.51 -7.21 9.95
C ALA A 19 8.26 -6.53 10.49
N VAL A 20 8.38 -5.28 10.97
CA VAL A 20 7.22 -4.46 11.37
C VAL A 20 6.30 -4.17 10.18
N LEU A 21 6.86 -3.82 9.02
CA LEU A 21 6.05 -3.58 7.82
C LEU A 21 5.41 -4.86 7.29
N ARG A 22 6.11 -6.00 7.40
CA ARG A 22 5.58 -7.31 7.00
C ARG A 22 4.35 -7.71 7.82
N GLU A 23 4.36 -7.47 9.13
CA GLU A 23 3.20 -7.73 9.99
C GLU A 23 1.98 -6.90 9.56
N ARG A 24 2.19 -5.60 9.28
CA ARG A 24 1.12 -4.73 8.75
C ARG A 24 0.56 -5.28 7.43
N ASP A 25 1.42 -5.82 6.58
CA ASP A 25 1.01 -6.33 5.28
C ASP A 25 0.24 -7.66 5.37
N VAL A 26 0.54 -8.50 6.37
CA VAL A 26 -0.24 -9.70 6.68
C VAL A 26 -1.67 -9.32 7.12
N ASP A 27 -1.78 -8.34 8.01
CA ASP A 27 -3.06 -7.77 8.44
C ASP A 27 -3.87 -7.25 7.23
N ALA A 28 -3.22 -6.50 6.33
CA ALA A 28 -3.84 -5.99 5.11
C ALA A 28 -4.29 -7.11 4.17
N GLY A 29 -3.46 -8.14 3.97
CA GLY A 29 -3.80 -9.30 3.15
C GLY A 29 -5.01 -10.06 3.69
N ALA A 30 -5.06 -10.28 5.01
CA ALA A 30 -6.20 -10.93 5.68
C ALA A 30 -7.51 -10.14 5.50
N HIS A 31 -7.44 -8.80 5.54
CA HIS A 31 -8.60 -7.93 5.33
C HIS A 31 -9.18 -8.01 3.90
N LEU A 32 -8.34 -8.35 2.91
CA LEU A 32 -8.71 -8.42 1.50
C LEU A 32 -8.99 -9.84 1.00
N ALA A 33 -8.66 -10.87 1.76
CA ALA A 33 -8.61 -12.27 1.31
C ALA A 33 -9.90 -12.75 0.62
N GLU A 34 -11.06 -12.40 1.17
CA GLU A 34 -12.37 -12.85 0.67
C GLU A 34 -13.06 -11.80 -0.22
N ARG A 35 -12.38 -10.71 -0.56
CA ARG A 35 -12.95 -9.60 -1.33
C ARG A 35 -12.60 -9.70 -2.82
N THR A 36 -13.54 -9.24 -3.65
CA THR A 36 -13.43 -9.24 -5.12
C THR A 36 -14.02 -7.97 -5.73
N GLY A 37 -13.68 -7.68 -6.98
CA GLY A 37 -14.23 -6.58 -7.77
C GLY A 37 -14.12 -5.23 -7.08
N ALA A 38 -15.19 -4.43 -7.18
CA ALA A 38 -15.24 -3.15 -6.49
C ALA A 38 -15.19 -3.27 -4.96
N ASP A 39 -15.60 -4.41 -4.36
CA ASP A 39 -15.50 -4.61 -2.92
C ASP A 39 -14.06 -4.75 -2.44
N LEU A 40 -13.20 -5.40 -3.23
CA LEU A 40 -11.75 -5.41 -2.98
C LEU A 40 -11.19 -4.00 -2.98
N LEU A 41 -11.52 -3.20 -4.01
CA LEU A 41 -11.05 -1.82 -4.14
C LEU A 41 -11.53 -0.94 -2.97
N ARG A 42 -12.76 -1.16 -2.48
CA ARG A 42 -13.25 -0.53 -1.24
C ARG A 42 -12.45 -0.99 -0.02
N GLY A 43 -12.13 -2.28 0.08
CA GLY A 43 -11.26 -2.81 1.13
C GLY A 43 -9.88 -2.17 1.16
N VAL A 44 -9.29 -1.86 -0.01
CA VAL A 44 -8.03 -1.10 -0.11
C VAL A 44 -8.19 0.30 0.47
N LEU A 45 -9.30 0.99 0.19
CA LEU A 45 -9.58 2.30 0.79
C LEU A 45 -9.78 2.24 2.30
N GLU A 46 -10.36 1.15 2.82
CA GLU A 46 -10.50 0.93 4.26
C GLU A 46 -9.13 0.74 4.93
N ILE A 47 -8.22 0.00 4.32
CA ILE A 47 -6.83 -0.14 4.80
C ILE A 47 -6.14 1.22 4.82
N VAL A 48 -6.22 1.98 3.71
CA VAL A 48 -5.66 3.34 3.66
C VAL A 48 -6.21 4.18 4.80
N THR A 49 -7.54 4.18 5.01
CA THR A 49 -8.20 4.93 6.09
C THR A 49 -7.69 4.54 7.48
N ARG A 50 -7.48 3.24 7.74
CA ARG A 50 -6.90 2.76 9.01
C ARG A 50 -5.47 3.26 9.18
N ASP A 51 -4.66 3.12 8.13
CA ASP A 51 -3.24 3.47 8.14
C ASP A 51 -3.01 4.98 8.24
N GLU A 52 -3.97 5.80 7.79
CA GLU A 52 -3.90 7.26 7.89
C GLU A 52 -3.70 7.78 9.32
N ALA A 53 -4.13 7.01 10.33
CA ALA A 53 -4.04 7.37 11.73
C ALA A 53 -2.65 7.11 12.33
N ASP A 54 -1.81 6.27 11.71
CA ASP A 54 -0.48 5.93 12.22
C ASP A 54 0.63 6.68 11.47
N HIS A 55 0.95 7.87 11.97
CA HIS A 55 2.01 8.71 11.41
C HIS A 55 3.40 8.06 11.47
N ASN A 56 3.70 7.31 12.53
CA ASN A 56 5.03 6.74 12.73
C ASN A 56 5.29 5.61 11.74
N LEU A 57 4.31 4.72 11.56
CA LEU A 57 4.40 3.62 10.60
C LEU A 57 4.44 4.13 9.15
N THR A 58 3.67 5.18 8.88
CA THR A 58 3.67 5.89 7.60
C THR A 58 5.05 6.48 7.27
N GLN A 59 5.66 7.18 8.23
CA GLN A 59 7.00 7.76 8.08
C GLN A 59 8.06 6.67 7.91
N LEU A 60 7.95 5.59 8.69
CA LEU A 60 8.84 4.45 8.58
C LEU A 60 8.80 3.84 7.17
N PHE A 61 7.60 3.59 6.66
CA PHE A 61 7.40 3.06 5.31
C PHE A 61 8.05 3.95 4.26
N ALA A 62 7.81 5.27 4.31
CA ALA A 62 8.33 6.21 3.33
C ALA A 62 9.87 6.29 3.30
N VAL A 63 10.51 6.23 4.47
CA VAL A 63 11.98 6.21 4.56
C VAL A 63 12.53 4.90 4.03
N LEU A 64 12.01 3.77 4.52
CA LEU A 64 12.56 2.47 4.18
C LEU A 64 12.30 2.11 2.72
N SER A 65 11.17 2.50 2.13
CA SER A 65 10.87 2.27 0.72
C SER A 65 11.84 3.03 -0.19
N ALA A 66 12.20 4.26 0.18
CA ALA A 66 13.17 5.07 -0.56
C ALA A 66 14.60 4.51 -0.44
N GLU A 67 15.03 4.13 0.77
CA GLU A 67 16.34 3.49 0.98
C GLU A 67 16.45 2.14 0.26
N ALA A 68 15.38 1.36 0.23
CA ALA A 68 15.30 0.06 -0.42
C ALA A 68 15.31 0.12 -1.96
N THR A 69 15.37 1.30 -2.58
CA THR A 69 15.56 1.42 -4.04
C THR A 69 16.94 0.95 -4.49
N MET A 70 17.93 0.95 -3.58
CA MET A 70 19.26 0.39 -3.83
C MET A 70 19.20 -1.14 -3.77
N THR A 71 19.70 -1.83 -4.81
CA THR A 71 19.63 -3.30 -4.91
C THR A 71 20.39 -4.01 -3.79
N GLU A 72 21.41 -3.38 -3.23
CA GLU A 72 22.20 -3.90 -2.11
C GLU A 72 21.54 -3.69 -0.73
N HIS A 73 20.43 -2.95 -0.66
CA HIS A 73 19.75 -2.69 0.60
C HIS A 73 19.06 -3.97 1.12
N PRO A 74 19.19 -4.33 2.41
CA PRO A 74 18.62 -5.57 2.94
C PRO A 74 17.12 -5.75 2.72
N ALA A 75 16.35 -4.65 2.71
CA ALA A 75 14.91 -4.67 2.49
C ALA A 75 14.49 -4.56 1.00
N HIS A 76 15.43 -4.54 0.05
CA HIS A 76 15.12 -4.37 -1.39
C HIS A 76 14.15 -5.44 -1.88
N GLU A 77 14.45 -6.70 -1.59
CA GLU A 77 13.64 -7.84 -2.01
C GLU A 77 12.21 -7.78 -1.43
N TYR A 78 12.08 -7.38 -0.16
CA TYR A 78 10.76 -7.19 0.47
C TYR A 78 9.91 -6.16 -0.26
N PHE A 79 10.47 -4.99 -0.60
CA PHE A 79 9.71 -3.96 -1.31
C PHE A 79 9.36 -4.35 -2.75
N THR A 80 10.26 -5.04 -3.47
CA THR A 80 9.96 -5.57 -4.81
C THR A 80 8.77 -6.53 -4.75
N GLN A 81 8.83 -7.55 -3.90
CA GLN A 81 7.74 -8.53 -3.75
C GLN A 81 6.45 -7.88 -3.28
N ARG A 82 6.55 -6.92 -2.37
CA ARG A 82 5.39 -6.16 -1.89
C ARG A 82 4.71 -5.40 -3.03
N TYR A 83 5.47 -4.66 -3.84
CA TYR A 83 4.88 -3.87 -4.92
C TYR A 83 4.22 -4.77 -5.97
N GLU A 84 4.85 -5.88 -6.33
CA GLU A 84 4.25 -6.89 -7.22
C GLU A 84 2.93 -7.39 -6.64
N LEU A 85 2.92 -7.83 -5.38
CA LEU A 85 1.72 -8.34 -4.71
C LEU A 85 0.59 -7.32 -4.64
N VAL A 86 0.89 -6.07 -4.24
CA VAL A 86 -0.11 -5.02 -4.09
C VAL A 86 -0.69 -4.63 -5.44
N ILE A 87 0.16 -4.41 -6.45
CA ILE A 87 -0.30 -4.06 -7.80
C ILE A 87 -1.16 -5.19 -8.37
N ASP A 88 -0.76 -6.45 -8.21
CA ASP A 88 -1.53 -7.59 -8.69
C ASP A 88 -2.88 -7.76 -7.97
N THR A 89 -2.91 -7.50 -6.67
CA THR A 89 -4.16 -7.53 -5.88
C THR A 89 -5.13 -6.46 -6.36
N VAL A 90 -4.65 -5.23 -6.56
CA VAL A 90 -5.48 -4.11 -7.04
C VAL A 90 -5.92 -4.34 -8.49
N ARG A 91 -5.02 -4.83 -9.34
CA ARG A 91 -5.30 -5.21 -10.73
C ARG A 91 -6.41 -6.24 -10.79
N ARG A 92 -6.37 -7.27 -9.96
CA ARG A 92 -7.44 -8.26 -9.85
C ARG A 92 -8.77 -7.60 -9.52
N GLY A 93 -8.82 -6.71 -8.53
CA GLY A 93 -10.04 -5.97 -8.20
C GLY A 93 -10.59 -5.15 -9.36
N PHE A 94 -9.73 -4.47 -10.13
CA PHE A 94 -10.16 -3.75 -11.33
C PHE A 94 -10.63 -4.66 -12.46
N SER A 95 -9.97 -5.80 -12.69
CA SER A 95 -10.37 -6.78 -13.70
C SER A 95 -11.73 -7.40 -13.37
N GLU A 96 -11.94 -7.82 -12.13
CA GLU A 96 -13.21 -8.37 -11.65
C GLU A 96 -14.34 -7.31 -11.72
N ALA A 97 -14.05 -6.04 -11.39
CA ALA A 97 -15.00 -4.94 -11.56
C ALA A 97 -15.34 -4.68 -13.04
N ALA A 98 -14.37 -4.83 -13.95
CA ALA A 98 -14.60 -4.71 -15.38
C ALA A 98 -15.49 -5.84 -15.91
N GLU A 99 -15.25 -7.08 -15.48
CA GLU A 99 -16.08 -8.25 -15.82
C GLU A 99 -17.52 -8.10 -15.30
N ALA A 100 -17.69 -7.50 -14.12
CA ALA A 100 -19.00 -7.16 -13.56
C ALA A 100 -19.68 -5.94 -14.25
N GLY A 101 -18.99 -5.27 -15.18
CA GLY A 101 -19.49 -4.08 -15.85
C GLY A 101 -19.52 -2.81 -14.98
N GLU A 102 -18.85 -2.84 -13.83
CA GLU A 102 -18.74 -1.74 -12.86
C GLU A 102 -17.59 -0.78 -13.20
N LEU A 103 -16.59 -1.22 -13.98
CA LEU A 103 -15.54 -0.33 -14.47
C LEU A 103 -16.03 0.50 -15.67
N ARG A 104 -15.69 1.78 -15.72
CA ARG A 104 -15.99 2.62 -16.88
C ARG A 104 -15.31 2.12 -18.14
N GLU A 105 -15.98 2.33 -19.26
CA GLU A 105 -15.46 1.96 -20.58
C GLU A 105 -14.18 2.73 -20.92
N GLY A 106 -13.21 2.04 -21.54
CA GLY A 106 -11.93 2.61 -21.92
C GLY A 106 -10.87 2.66 -20.81
N ILE A 107 -11.19 2.27 -19.58
CA ILE A 107 -10.22 2.13 -18.50
C ILE A 107 -9.58 0.74 -18.56
N ALA A 108 -8.25 0.69 -18.72
CA ALA A 108 -7.49 -0.55 -18.64
C ALA A 108 -7.23 -0.93 -17.18
N PRO A 109 -7.61 -2.14 -16.71
CA PRO A 109 -7.40 -2.56 -15.32
C PRO A 109 -5.95 -2.47 -14.84
N ASP A 110 -4.99 -2.87 -15.67
CA ASP A 110 -3.56 -2.81 -15.34
C ASP A 110 -3.08 -1.38 -15.05
N ALA A 111 -3.47 -0.44 -15.92
CA ALA A 111 -3.11 0.97 -15.75
C ALA A 111 -3.81 1.58 -14.54
N ALA A 112 -5.10 1.27 -14.33
CA ALA A 112 -5.86 1.74 -13.18
C ALA A 112 -5.23 1.28 -11.86
N ALA A 113 -4.74 0.03 -11.79
CA ALA A 113 -4.05 -0.49 -10.62
C ALA A 113 -2.74 0.26 -10.35
N GLN A 114 -1.90 0.43 -11.38
CA GLN A 114 -0.66 1.18 -11.26
C GLN A 114 -0.91 2.63 -10.78
N TYR A 115 -1.94 3.28 -11.32
CA TYR A 115 -2.31 4.64 -10.93
C TYR A 115 -2.80 4.72 -9.49
N LEU A 116 -3.64 3.78 -9.03
CA LEU A 116 -4.15 3.78 -7.67
C LEU A 116 -3.03 3.60 -6.64
N VAL A 117 -2.10 2.68 -6.90
CA VAL A 117 -0.95 2.44 -6.01
C VAL A 117 -0.01 3.65 -6.00
N ALA A 118 0.33 4.19 -7.17
CA ALA A 118 1.18 5.38 -7.27
C ALA A 118 0.54 6.62 -6.62
N LEU A 119 -0.78 6.78 -6.74
CA LEU A 119 -1.54 7.84 -6.08
C LEU A 119 -1.46 7.68 -4.55
N SER A 120 -1.63 6.46 -4.04
CA SER A 120 -1.52 6.17 -2.61
C SER A 120 -0.14 6.57 -2.06
N ASP A 121 0.94 6.12 -2.70
CA ASP A 121 2.31 6.40 -2.26
C ASP A 121 2.60 7.91 -2.27
N GLY A 122 2.19 8.61 -3.33
CA GLY A 122 2.37 10.04 -3.46
C GLY A 122 1.60 10.84 -2.42
N LEU A 123 0.33 10.50 -2.18
CA LEU A 123 -0.49 11.15 -1.17
C LEU A 123 0.03 10.89 0.24
N GLN A 124 0.47 9.66 0.52
CA GLN A 124 1.06 9.28 1.79
C GLN A 124 2.31 10.12 2.08
N LEU A 125 3.20 10.27 1.09
CA LEU A 125 4.40 11.10 1.21
C LEU A 125 4.05 12.59 1.42
N GLN A 126 3.13 13.14 0.62
CA GLN A 126 2.71 14.55 0.74
C GLN A 126 2.10 14.88 2.11
N ARG A 127 1.34 13.94 2.70
CA ARG A 127 0.78 14.10 4.05
C ARG A 127 1.85 14.21 5.13
N LEU A 128 3.01 13.56 4.98
CA LEU A 128 4.15 13.74 5.90
C LEU A 128 4.66 15.19 5.90
N TYR A 129 4.53 15.89 4.77
CA TYR A 129 4.82 17.33 4.65
C TYR A 129 3.62 18.23 5.02
N ARG A 130 2.50 17.65 5.46
CA ARG A 130 1.24 18.34 5.74
C ARG A 130 0.72 19.12 4.52
N VAL A 131 0.96 18.61 3.32
CA VAL A 131 0.46 19.18 2.07
C VAL A 131 -0.94 18.61 1.79
N GLY A 132 -1.91 19.50 1.59
CA GLY A 132 -3.32 19.17 1.30
C GLY A 132 -4.23 19.24 2.53
N GLU A 133 -5.44 19.77 2.35
CA GLU A 133 -6.46 19.89 3.41
C GLU A 133 -7.29 18.61 3.58
N HIS A 134 -7.24 17.70 2.60
CA HIS A 134 -8.08 16.51 2.53
C HIS A 134 -7.33 15.24 2.94
N SER A 135 -8.07 14.28 3.52
CA SER A 135 -7.58 12.92 3.78
C SER A 135 -7.15 12.24 2.47
N GLN A 136 -6.06 11.47 2.51
CA GLN A 136 -5.62 10.61 1.41
C GLN A 136 -6.73 9.61 1.03
N ALA A 137 -7.41 9.00 2.02
CA ALA A 137 -8.55 8.13 1.78
C ALA A 137 -9.70 8.86 1.05
N HIS A 138 -9.96 10.14 1.39
CA HIS A 138 -10.96 10.95 0.68
C HIS A 138 -10.57 11.17 -0.79
N LEU A 139 -9.32 11.54 -1.06
CA LEU A 139 -8.82 11.77 -2.42
C LEU A 139 -8.80 10.49 -3.26
N MET A 140 -8.37 9.37 -2.67
CA MET A 140 -8.37 8.07 -3.33
C MET A 140 -9.79 7.56 -3.59
N ARG A 141 -10.74 7.81 -2.70
CA ARG A 141 -12.16 7.51 -2.93
C ARG A 141 -12.69 8.26 -4.14
N GLY A 142 -12.47 9.57 -4.20
CA GLY A 142 -12.91 10.38 -5.36
C GLY A 142 -12.26 9.92 -6.67
N PHE A 143 -10.98 9.53 -6.63
CA PHE A 143 -10.31 8.92 -7.77
C PHE A 143 -10.95 7.59 -8.19
N LEU A 144 -11.24 6.69 -7.25
CA LEU A 144 -11.85 5.39 -7.53
C LEU A 144 -13.29 5.52 -8.05
N GLU A 145 -14.11 6.37 -7.44
CA GLU A 145 -15.44 6.74 -7.94
C GLU A 145 -15.34 7.33 -9.35
N GLY A 146 -14.25 8.06 -9.62
CA GLY A 146 -13.77 8.54 -10.91
C GLY A 146 -13.46 7.45 -11.96
N LEU A 147 -13.41 6.17 -11.59
CA LEU A 147 -13.13 5.06 -12.50
C LEU A 147 -14.28 4.06 -12.59
N LEU A 148 -15.13 3.99 -11.56
CA LEU A 148 -16.30 3.12 -11.51
C LEU A 148 -17.54 3.78 -12.15
N ARG A 149 -18.51 2.96 -12.59
CA ARG A 149 -19.81 3.36 -13.14
C ARG A 149 -20.84 3.62 -12.06
#